data_AF-A0A535HUN5-F1
#
_entry.id   AF-A0A535HUN5-F1
#
_cell.length_a   1.000
_cell.length_b   1.000
_cell.length_c   1.000
_cell.angle_alpha   90.00
_cell.angle_beta   90.00
_cell.angle_gamma   90.00
#
_symmetry.space_group_name_H-M   'P 1'
#
loop_
_entity.id
_entity.type
_entity.pdbx_description
1 polymer ?
#
loop_
_entity_poly.entity_id
_entity_poly.type
_entity_poly.pdbx_seq_one_letter_code
_entity_poly.pdbx_strand_id
1 'polypeptide(L)'
;MAFTEGESDFRNVRTIATRLLAADLEMLPPNMVNQLIGYATSTRDALKTISTFTPAAGQDAKGTQVSYLTNLRSYYEQFASVAGTALSLASRPELDLTDIRRRADEALGDLRSKIDEARAIQDKAAADAQRTVSSLQAAAGAGGVARYTRLFGDEATAHRKAALKWLWTTALLGLGTLAYAIWALWSAPGIPREATVSESIQYGLGKLLIFTVLVSAVIWSGRVYRAHQHNYIVNRHRQIALTTFETFVENAADPETKSAVLRQTTESIFALQPTGYVSQDADPSTTGTGQILEIVRNIGGGKT
;
A
#
# COMPACT_ATOMS: atom_id res chain seq x y z
N MET A 1 7.87 -57.64 -1.77
CA MET A 1 6.45 -57.39 -2.07
C MET A 1 6.37 -56.06 -2.81
N ALA A 2 5.71 -56.00 -3.97
CA ALA A 2 5.94 -54.94 -4.97
C ALA A 2 5.45 -53.52 -4.62
N PHE A 3 4.72 -53.32 -3.50
CA PHE A 3 4.13 -52.01 -3.14
C PHE A 3 4.11 -51.74 -1.62
N THR A 4 5.22 -52.02 -0.91
CA THR A 4 5.30 -51.82 0.56
C THR A 4 5.15 -50.36 1.01
N GLU A 5 5.48 -49.40 0.15
CA GLU A 5 5.36 -47.95 0.46
C GLU A 5 3.91 -47.42 0.39
N GLY A 6 2.97 -48.16 -0.23
CA GLY A 6 1.58 -47.73 -0.43
C GLY A 6 0.59 -48.26 0.61
N GLU A 7 1.04 -48.95 1.66
CA GLU A 7 0.15 -49.67 2.61
C GLU A 7 -0.83 -48.72 3.34
N SER A 8 -0.37 -47.53 3.71
CA SER A 8 -1.22 -46.49 4.32
C SER A 8 -2.35 -46.06 3.40
N ASP A 9 -2.06 -45.91 2.11
CA ASP A 9 -3.02 -45.39 1.13
C ASP A 9 -4.14 -46.42 0.90
N PHE A 10 -3.79 -47.71 0.82
CA PHE A 10 -4.77 -48.80 0.74
C PHE A 10 -5.68 -48.86 1.98
N ARG A 11 -5.11 -48.68 3.18
CA ARG A 11 -5.87 -48.66 4.45
C ARG A 11 -6.82 -47.46 4.51
N ASN A 12 -6.36 -46.31 4.05
CA ASN A 12 -7.10 -45.06 4.04
C ASN A 12 -8.30 -45.11 3.07
N VAL A 13 -8.09 -45.65 1.86
CA VAL A 13 -9.16 -45.90 0.89
C VAL A 13 -10.24 -46.82 1.48
N ARG A 14 -9.82 -47.95 2.08
CA ARG A 14 -10.74 -48.90 2.71
C ARG A 14 -11.57 -48.25 3.82
N THR A 15 -10.94 -47.44 4.66
CA THR A 15 -11.60 -46.80 5.82
C THR A 15 -12.72 -45.85 5.38
N ILE A 16 -12.47 -44.99 4.38
CA ILE A 16 -13.49 -44.07 3.89
C ILE A 16 -14.62 -44.81 3.17
N ALA A 17 -14.28 -45.81 2.35
CA ALA A 17 -15.29 -46.61 1.66
C ALA A 17 -16.23 -47.35 2.65
N THR A 18 -15.68 -47.92 3.73
CA THR A 18 -16.49 -48.58 4.76
C THR A 18 -17.40 -47.60 5.51
N ARG A 19 -16.90 -46.39 5.83
CA ARG A 19 -17.71 -45.36 6.49
C ARG A 19 -18.84 -44.86 5.61
N LEU A 20 -18.57 -44.70 4.31
CA LEU A 20 -19.57 -44.25 3.34
C LEU A 20 -20.68 -45.29 3.12
N LEU A 21 -20.33 -46.59 3.11
CA LEU A 21 -21.31 -47.68 3.02
C LEU A 21 -22.25 -47.76 4.23
N ALA A 22 -21.81 -47.27 5.39
CA ALA A 22 -22.59 -47.26 6.62
C ALA A 22 -23.43 -45.98 6.80
N ALA A 23 -23.30 -45.00 5.90
CA ALA A 23 -23.98 -43.72 5.98
C ALA A 23 -25.29 -43.70 5.18
N ASP A 24 -26.28 -42.93 5.63
CA ASP A 24 -27.50 -42.68 4.88
C ASP A 24 -27.25 -41.59 3.82
N LEU A 25 -27.35 -41.97 2.55
CA LEU A 25 -27.00 -41.12 1.41
C LEU A 25 -28.22 -40.48 0.74
N GLU A 26 -29.43 -40.64 1.30
CA GLU A 26 -30.69 -40.22 0.67
C GLU A 26 -30.79 -38.69 0.50
N MET A 27 -30.21 -37.91 1.41
CA MET A 27 -30.26 -36.44 1.38
C MET A 27 -29.13 -35.77 0.56
N LEU A 28 -28.33 -36.55 -0.15
CA LEU A 28 -27.21 -35.99 -0.90
C LEU A 28 -27.67 -35.35 -2.22
N PRO A 29 -27.21 -34.12 -2.57
CA PRO A 29 -27.49 -33.53 -3.87
C PRO A 29 -27.05 -34.44 -5.03
N PRO A 30 -27.84 -34.58 -6.11
CA PRO A 30 -27.52 -35.49 -7.22
C PRO A 30 -26.12 -35.27 -7.85
N ASN A 31 -25.66 -34.01 -7.89
CA ASN A 31 -24.31 -33.68 -8.35
C ASN A 31 -23.23 -34.33 -7.46
N MET A 32 -23.39 -34.26 -6.14
CA MET A 32 -22.43 -34.82 -5.19
C MET A 32 -22.39 -36.36 -5.25
N VAL A 33 -23.55 -36.99 -5.44
CA VAL A 33 -23.64 -38.45 -5.67
C VAL A 33 -22.89 -38.85 -6.94
N ASN A 34 -23.08 -38.11 -8.04
CA ASN A 34 -22.40 -38.38 -9.31
C ASN A 34 -20.88 -38.21 -9.19
N GLN A 35 -20.41 -37.17 -8.50
CA GLN A 35 -18.99 -36.95 -8.23
C GLN A 35 -18.40 -38.09 -7.38
N LEU A 36 -19.11 -38.50 -6.33
CA LEU A 36 -18.67 -39.58 -5.45
C LEU A 36 -18.55 -40.92 -6.18
N ILE A 37 -19.52 -41.24 -7.05
CA ILE A 37 -19.48 -42.42 -7.91
C ILE A 37 -18.28 -42.35 -8.87
N GLY A 38 -18.05 -41.19 -9.50
CA GLY A 38 -16.94 -40.97 -10.42
C GLY A 38 -15.58 -41.23 -9.75
N TYR A 39 -15.33 -40.58 -8.61
CA TYR A 39 -14.06 -40.73 -7.90
C TYR A 39 -13.88 -42.13 -7.30
N ALA A 40 -14.94 -42.73 -6.73
CA ALA A 40 -14.88 -44.10 -6.23
C ALA A 40 -14.53 -45.10 -7.35
N THR A 41 -15.08 -44.88 -8.56
CA THR A 41 -14.79 -45.70 -9.75
C THR A 41 -13.32 -45.55 -10.16
N SER A 42 -12.80 -44.32 -10.25
CA SER A 42 -11.38 -44.07 -10.57
C SER A 42 -10.43 -44.66 -9.54
N THR A 43 -10.73 -44.55 -8.24
CA THR A 43 -9.93 -45.15 -7.17
C THR A 43 -9.93 -46.68 -7.27
N ARG A 44 -11.10 -47.30 -7.51
CA ARG A 44 -11.22 -48.75 -7.72
C ARG A 44 -10.40 -49.22 -8.92
N ASP A 45 -10.47 -48.49 -10.03
CA ASP A 45 -9.77 -48.86 -11.26
C ASP A 45 -8.25 -48.73 -11.09
N ALA A 46 -7.78 -47.69 -10.38
CA ALA A 46 -6.37 -47.56 -9.99
C ALA A 46 -5.89 -48.71 -9.11
N LEU A 47 -6.69 -49.14 -8.11
CA LEU A 47 -6.39 -50.32 -7.30
C LEU A 47 -6.32 -51.60 -8.13
N LYS A 48 -7.22 -51.74 -9.12
CA LYS A 48 -7.22 -52.88 -10.04
C LYS A 48 -5.94 -52.92 -10.86
N THR A 49 -5.52 -51.78 -11.43
CA THR A 49 -4.26 -51.68 -12.20
C THR A 49 -3.04 -52.06 -11.34
N ILE A 50 -2.99 -51.61 -10.09
CA ILE A 50 -1.93 -51.97 -9.13
C ILE A 50 -1.95 -53.48 -8.83
N SER A 51 -3.13 -54.07 -8.65
CA SER A 51 -3.26 -55.51 -8.34
C SER A 51 -2.88 -56.43 -9.50
N THR A 52 -3.02 -55.97 -10.73
CA THR A 52 -2.67 -56.72 -11.95
C THR A 52 -1.26 -56.43 -12.45
N PHE A 53 -0.49 -55.59 -11.76
CA PHE A 53 0.85 -55.21 -12.20
C PHE A 53 1.83 -56.38 -12.10
N THR A 54 2.43 -56.74 -13.23
CA THR A 54 3.55 -57.69 -13.31
C THR A 54 4.76 -56.99 -13.96
N PRO A 55 5.95 -57.01 -13.34
CA PRO A 55 7.12 -56.36 -13.93
C PRO A 55 7.64 -57.18 -15.12
N ALA A 56 7.60 -56.61 -16.32
CA ALA A 56 8.21 -57.19 -17.51
C ALA A 56 9.73 -56.95 -17.51
N ALA A 57 10.52 -57.95 -17.95
CA ALA A 57 11.97 -57.84 -18.01
C ALA A 57 12.40 -56.67 -18.93
N GLY A 58 13.16 -55.72 -18.37
CA GLY A 58 13.71 -54.56 -19.11
C GLY A 58 12.94 -53.24 -18.99
N GLN A 59 11.84 -53.18 -18.22
CA GLN A 59 11.15 -51.91 -17.92
C GLN A 59 11.59 -51.33 -16.56
N ASP A 60 11.56 -50.00 -16.44
CA ASP A 60 11.70 -49.30 -15.15
C ASP A 60 10.47 -49.57 -14.26
N ALA A 61 10.48 -50.74 -13.63
CA ALA A 61 9.43 -51.22 -12.77
C ALA A 61 9.23 -50.30 -11.55
N LYS A 62 10.30 -49.66 -11.06
CA LYS A 62 10.23 -48.79 -9.88
C LYS A 62 9.59 -47.45 -10.22
N GLY A 63 9.96 -46.81 -11.34
CA GLY A 63 9.31 -45.59 -11.81
C GLY A 63 7.81 -45.78 -12.09
N THR A 64 7.46 -46.92 -12.67
CA THR A 64 6.05 -47.29 -12.94
C THR A 64 5.24 -47.50 -11.66
N GLN A 65 5.83 -48.17 -10.64
CA GLN A 65 5.20 -48.35 -9.34
C GLN A 65 4.91 -47.02 -8.63
N VAL A 66 5.87 -46.08 -8.64
CA VAL A 66 5.71 -44.76 -8.01
C VAL A 66 4.61 -43.94 -8.71
N SER A 67 4.54 -44.01 -10.04
CA SER A 67 3.46 -43.35 -10.80
C SER A 67 2.08 -43.89 -10.43
N TYR A 68 1.93 -45.21 -10.31
CA TYR A 68 0.65 -45.81 -9.89
C TYR A 68 0.24 -45.44 -8.46
N LEU A 69 1.19 -45.40 -7.52
CA LEU A 69 0.91 -44.95 -6.15
C LEU A 69 0.52 -43.46 -6.11
N THR A 70 1.20 -42.62 -6.90
CA THR A 70 0.88 -41.18 -6.99
C THR A 70 -0.52 -40.96 -7.55
N ASN A 71 -0.90 -41.70 -8.60
CA ASN A 71 -2.24 -41.64 -9.19
C ASN A 71 -3.31 -42.13 -8.22
N LEU A 72 -3.07 -43.25 -7.53
CA LEU A 72 -3.98 -43.76 -6.51
C LEU A 72 -4.22 -42.72 -5.41
N ARG A 73 -3.15 -42.07 -4.95
CA ARG A 73 -3.24 -41.03 -3.91
C ARG A 73 -4.05 -39.82 -4.38
N SER A 74 -3.82 -39.34 -5.60
CA SER A 74 -4.59 -38.23 -6.18
C SER A 74 -6.08 -38.55 -6.27
N TYR A 75 -6.45 -39.75 -6.74
CA TYR A 75 -7.85 -40.18 -6.79
C TYR A 75 -8.45 -40.37 -5.39
N TYR A 76 -7.67 -40.89 -4.44
CA TYR A 76 -8.10 -41.02 -3.04
C TYR A 76 -8.35 -39.65 -2.39
N GLU A 77 -7.48 -38.67 -2.59
CA GLU A 77 -7.65 -37.32 -2.01
C GLU A 77 -8.92 -36.64 -2.53
N GLN A 78 -9.23 -36.79 -3.83
CA GLN A 78 -10.47 -36.29 -4.42
C GLN A 78 -11.70 -37.02 -3.87
N PHE A 79 -11.63 -38.36 -3.75
CA PHE A 79 -12.69 -39.16 -3.16
C PHE A 79 -12.92 -38.80 -1.68
N ALA A 80 -11.85 -38.61 -0.90
CA ALA A 80 -11.90 -38.29 0.52
C ALA A 80 -12.53 -36.91 0.79
N SER A 81 -12.24 -35.92 -0.05
CA SER A 81 -12.81 -34.56 0.07
C SER A 81 -14.34 -34.57 -0.08
N VAL A 82 -14.83 -35.24 -1.13
CA VAL A 82 -16.27 -35.34 -1.40
C VAL A 82 -16.94 -36.26 -0.37
N ALA A 83 -16.33 -37.40 -0.04
CA ALA A 83 -16.85 -38.33 0.95
C ALA A 83 -16.91 -37.72 2.35
N GLY A 84 -15.95 -36.88 2.75
CA GLY A 84 -15.97 -36.18 4.03
C GLY A 84 -17.13 -35.19 4.15
N THR A 85 -17.44 -34.49 3.06
CA THR A 85 -18.59 -33.57 2.98
C THR A 85 -19.92 -34.33 2.93
N ALA A 86 -19.96 -35.44 2.19
CA ALA A 86 -21.12 -36.33 2.18
C ALA A 86 -21.39 -36.95 3.56
N LEU A 87 -20.33 -37.41 4.24
CA LEU A 87 -20.42 -37.96 5.58
C LEU A 87 -20.81 -36.90 6.61
N SER A 88 -20.36 -35.65 6.50
CA SER A 88 -20.79 -34.59 7.44
C SER A 88 -22.26 -34.22 7.26
N LEU A 89 -22.79 -34.36 6.04
CA LEU A 89 -24.19 -34.16 5.74
C LEU A 89 -25.05 -35.36 6.18
N ALA A 90 -24.54 -36.58 6.00
CA ALA A 90 -25.19 -37.84 6.36
C ALA A 90 -25.10 -38.18 7.86
N SER A 91 -24.06 -37.72 8.56
CA SER A 91 -23.84 -37.97 10.00
C SER A 91 -24.65 -37.03 10.89
N ARG A 92 -25.70 -36.39 10.38
CA ARG A 92 -26.63 -35.63 11.22
C ARG A 92 -27.60 -36.63 11.85
N PRO A 93 -27.44 -36.98 13.14
CA PRO A 93 -28.41 -37.82 13.82
C PRO A 93 -29.63 -36.93 14.07
N GLU A 94 -30.72 -37.25 13.38
CA GLU A 94 -32.09 -36.81 13.64
C GLU A 94 -32.36 -35.29 13.66
N LEU A 95 -33.05 -34.87 12.61
CA LEU A 95 -33.48 -33.53 12.28
C LEU A 95 -34.56 -33.03 13.25
N ASP A 96 -34.19 -32.49 14.42
CA ASP A 96 -35.13 -31.72 15.24
C ASP A 96 -35.33 -30.32 14.64
N LEU A 97 -36.28 -30.23 13.71
CA LEU A 97 -36.69 -29.01 12.98
C LEU A 97 -37.04 -27.83 13.92
N THR A 98 -37.39 -28.13 15.17
CA THR A 98 -37.75 -27.14 16.20
C THR A 98 -36.53 -26.34 16.65
N ASP A 99 -35.39 -27.00 16.80
CA ASP A 99 -34.16 -26.37 17.28
C ASP A 99 -33.46 -25.57 16.17
N ILE A 100 -33.64 -25.97 14.90
CA ILE A 100 -33.19 -25.21 13.73
C ILE A 100 -34.02 -23.93 13.56
N ARG A 101 -35.36 -23.99 13.70
CA ARG A 101 -36.20 -22.79 13.68
C ARG A 101 -35.84 -21.83 14.79
N ARG A 102 -35.66 -22.34 16.02
CA ARG A 102 -35.25 -21.52 17.17
C ARG A 102 -33.90 -20.84 16.93
N ARG A 103 -32.89 -21.56 16.43
CA ARG A 103 -31.59 -20.98 16.10
C ARG A 103 -31.64 -20.04 14.89
N ALA A 104 -32.53 -20.27 13.93
CA ALA A 104 -32.75 -19.36 12.81
C ALA A 104 -33.44 -18.06 13.26
N ASP A 105 -34.42 -18.14 14.16
CA ASP A 105 -35.09 -16.98 14.75
C ASP A 105 -34.15 -16.20 15.69
N GLU A 106 -33.33 -16.89 16.48
CA GLU A 106 -32.26 -16.29 17.30
C GLU A 106 -31.20 -15.62 16.42
N ALA A 107 -30.73 -16.30 15.35
CA ALA A 107 -29.78 -15.73 14.41
C ALA A 107 -30.35 -14.54 13.63
N LEU A 108 -31.63 -14.57 13.25
CA LEU A 108 -32.32 -13.44 12.62
C LEU A 108 -32.52 -12.27 13.58
N GLY A 109 -32.78 -12.56 14.86
CA GLY A 109 -32.84 -11.56 15.94
C GLY A 109 -31.49 -10.89 16.15
N ASP A 110 -30.42 -11.67 16.24
CA ASP A 110 -29.05 -11.18 16.36
C ASP A 110 -28.60 -10.41 15.11
N LEU A 111 -28.98 -10.85 13.91
CA LEU A 111 -28.66 -10.15 12.68
C LEU A 111 -29.38 -8.80 12.60
N ARG A 112 -30.67 -8.75 12.99
CA ARG A 112 -31.44 -7.50 13.07
C ARG A 112 -30.86 -6.56 14.11
N SER A 113 -30.53 -7.07 15.30
CA SER A 113 -29.83 -6.33 16.35
C SER A 113 -28.51 -5.74 15.84
N LYS A 114 -27.68 -6.53 15.16
CA LYS A 114 -26.41 -6.05 14.57
C LYS A 114 -26.61 -5.07 13.43
N ILE A 115 -27.68 -5.20 12.64
CA ILE A 115 -28.04 -4.21 11.59
C ILE A 115 -28.53 -2.91 12.23
N ASP A 116 -29.30 -2.97 13.31
CA ASP A 116 -29.80 -1.80 14.03
C ASP A 116 -28.67 -1.12 14.82
N GLU A 117 -27.75 -1.88 15.42
CA GLU A 117 -26.51 -1.36 16.01
C GLU A 117 -25.60 -0.75 14.95
N ALA A 118 -25.41 -1.39 13.80
CA ALA A 118 -24.63 -0.84 12.69
C ALA A 118 -25.27 0.44 12.13
N ARG A 119 -26.60 0.50 12.01
CA ARG A 119 -27.34 1.71 11.64
C ARG A 119 -27.23 2.79 12.70
N ALA A 120 -27.33 2.46 13.99
CA ALA A 120 -27.17 3.41 15.08
C ALA A 120 -25.73 3.94 15.17
N ILE A 121 -24.72 3.11 14.88
CA ILE A 121 -23.31 3.51 14.76
C ILE A 121 -23.12 4.40 13.52
N GLN A 122 -23.75 4.06 12.40
CA GLN A 122 -23.72 4.85 11.17
C GLN A 122 -24.41 6.21 11.35
N ASP A 123 -25.55 6.26 12.02
CA ASP A 123 -26.31 7.48 12.32
C ASP A 123 -25.59 8.35 13.36
N LYS A 124 -24.95 7.74 14.37
CA LYS A 124 -24.07 8.46 15.31
C LYS A 124 -22.82 8.98 14.63
N ALA A 125 -22.17 8.18 13.78
CA ALA A 125 -21.00 8.60 13.02
C ALA A 125 -21.36 9.70 12.01
N ALA A 126 -22.53 9.62 11.37
CA ALA A 126 -23.07 10.67 10.51
C ALA A 126 -23.39 11.93 11.31
N ALA A 127 -24.04 11.82 12.48
CA ALA A 127 -24.34 12.96 13.34
C ALA A 127 -23.08 13.61 13.93
N ASP A 128 -22.06 12.83 14.29
CA ASP A 128 -20.78 13.31 14.80
C ASP A 128 -19.91 13.89 13.69
N ALA A 129 -19.95 13.34 12.48
CA ALA A 129 -19.37 13.95 11.29
C ALA A 129 -20.08 15.27 10.93
N GLN A 130 -21.41 15.32 10.99
CA GLN A 130 -22.21 16.54 10.77
C GLN A 130 -21.88 17.60 11.83
N ARG A 131 -21.75 17.20 13.10
CA ARG A 131 -21.34 18.09 14.19
C ARG A 131 -19.91 18.59 14.00
N THR A 132 -18.99 17.73 13.59
CA THR A 132 -17.59 18.09 13.30
C THR A 132 -17.48 19.02 12.09
N VAL A 133 -18.26 18.79 11.03
CA VAL A 133 -18.36 19.68 9.88
C VAL A 133 -19.00 21.01 10.28
N SER A 134 -20.05 20.99 11.11
CA SER A 134 -20.71 22.22 11.59
C SER A 134 -19.83 23.03 12.55
N SER A 135 -19.01 22.38 13.38
CA SER A 135 -18.07 23.03 14.29
C SER A 135 -16.84 23.54 13.54
N LEU A 136 -16.38 22.82 12.50
CA LEU A 136 -15.40 23.32 11.54
C LEU A 136 -15.96 24.49 10.73
N GLN A 137 -17.22 24.46 10.29
CA GLN A 137 -17.89 25.58 9.61
C GLN A 137 -18.11 26.78 10.53
N ALA A 138 -18.42 26.56 11.82
CA ALA A 138 -18.56 27.62 12.82
C ALA A 138 -17.19 28.23 13.19
N ALA A 139 -16.14 27.42 13.27
CA ALA A 139 -14.76 27.88 13.46
C ALA A 139 -14.16 28.52 12.19
N ALA A 140 -14.61 28.08 11.00
CA ALA A 140 -14.26 28.61 9.68
C ALA A 140 -15.20 29.73 9.21
N GLY A 141 -16.07 30.26 10.07
CA GLY A 141 -16.76 31.53 9.80
C GLY A 141 -15.74 32.65 9.53
N ALA A 142 -16.19 33.71 8.85
CA ALA A 142 -15.36 34.79 8.28
C ALA A 142 -14.20 35.30 9.17
N GLY A 143 -14.33 35.29 10.51
CA GLY A 143 -13.26 35.68 11.42
C GLY A 143 -12.05 34.72 11.51
N GLY A 144 -12.27 33.41 11.35
CA GLY A 144 -11.23 32.37 11.46
C GLY A 144 -10.43 32.22 10.16
N VAL A 145 -11.13 32.11 9.03
CA VAL A 145 -10.49 31.95 7.70
C VAL A 145 -9.70 33.21 7.33
N ALA A 146 -10.26 34.41 7.53
CA ALA A 146 -9.55 35.66 7.27
C ALA A 146 -8.25 35.78 8.09
N ARG A 147 -8.24 35.31 9.35
CA ARG A 147 -7.04 35.31 10.20
C ARG A 147 -5.95 34.40 9.66
N TYR A 148 -6.28 33.16 9.28
CA TYR A 148 -5.29 32.22 8.72
C TYR A 148 -4.83 32.63 7.32
N THR A 149 -5.73 33.14 6.47
CA THR A 149 -5.37 33.73 5.17
C THR A 149 -4.34 34.85 5.33
N ARG A 150 -4.55 35.74 6.31
CA ARG A 150 -3.61 36.83 6.62
C ARG A 150 -2.29 36.28 7.16
N LEU A 151 -2.33 35.35 8.12
CA LEU A 151 -1.14 34.74 8.72
C LEU A 151 -0.25 34.06 7.67
N PHE A 152 -0.82 33.23 6.81
CA PHE A 152 -0.06 32.57 5.74
C PHE A 152 0.45 33.56 4.69
N GLY A 153 -0.30 34.64 4.43
CA GLY A 153 0.15 35.74 3.59
C GLY A 153 1.36 36.47 4.17
N ASP A 154 1.29 36.85 5.45
CA ASP A 154 2.37 37.54 6.16
C ASP A 154 3.63 36.65 6.23
N GLU A 155 3.48 35.37 6.58
CA GLU A 155 4.57 34.39 6.62
C GLU A 155 5.20 34.15 5.23
N ALA A 156 4.37 34.07 4.18
CA ALA A 156 4.85 33.99 2.81
C ALA A 156 5.71 35.23 2.46
N THR A 157 5.24 36.45 2.77
CA THR A 157 6.04 37.65 2.50
C THR A 157 7.33 37.70 3.32
N ALA A 158 7.33 37.21 4.56
CA ALA A 158 8.52 37.12 5.39
C ALA A 158 9.56 36.18 4.77
N HIS A 159 9.14 34.98 4.34
CA HIS A 159 10.01 34.04 3.63
C HIS A 159 10.49 34.56 2.28
N ARG A 160 9.66 35.31 1.54
CA ARG A 160 10.09 35.97 0.29
C ARG A 160 11.17 37.02 0.55
N LYS A 161 11.03 37.84 1.59
CA LYS A 161 12.05 38.82 2.00
C LYS A 161 13.33 38.12 2.44
N ALA A 162 13.23 37.05 3.23
CA ALA A 162 14.38 36.25 3.66
C ALA A 162 15.08 35.60 2.45
N ALA A 163 14.33 35.03 1.50
CA ALA A 163 14.88 34.48 0.27
C ALA A 163 15.64 35.55 -0.52
N LEU A 164 15.07 36.75 -0.71
CA LEU A 164 15.78 37.83 -1.40
C LEU A 164 17.07 38.25 -0.67
N LYS A 165 17.05 38.32 0.66
CA LYS A 165 18.27 38.58 1.45
C LYS A 165 19.32 37.51 1.21
N TRP A 166 18.94 36.23 1.30
CA TRP A 166 19.84 35.11 1.04
C TRP A 166 20.34 35.05 -0.41
N LEU A 167 19.54 35.49 -1.38
CA LEU A 167 19.98 35.62 -2.77
C LEU A 167 21.12 36.63 -2.88
N TRP A 168 20.95 37.82 -2.28
CA TRP A 168 22.01 38.83 -2.22
C TRP A 168 23.23 38.35 -1.45
N THR A 169 23.05 37.66 -0.32
CA THR A 169 24.15 37.05 0.43
C THR A 169 24.91 36.01 -0.40
N THR A 170 24.20 35.16 -1.14
CA THR A 170 24.81 34.15 -2.03
C THR A 170 25.58 34.83 -3.17
N ALA A 171 25.01 35.88 -3.76
CA ALA A 171 25.69 36.66 -4.80
C ALA A 171 26.97 37.35 -4.27
N LEU A 172 26.90 37.95 -3.09
CA LEU A 172 28.06 38.58 -2.43
C LEU A 172 29.14 37.56 -2.09
N LEU A 173 28.77 36.41 -1.52
CA LEU A 173 29.71 35.32 -1.22
C LEU A 173 30.31 34.73 -2.50
N GLY A 174 29.52 34.57 -3.57
CA GLY A 174 30.00 34.10 -4.86
C GLY A 174 31.03 35.06 -5.47
N LEU A 175 30.73 36.36 -5.46
CA LEU A 175 31.67 37.40 -5.89
C LEU A 175 32.92 37.44 -5.01
N GLY A 176 32.78 37.33 -3.70
CA GLY A 176 33.91 37.25 -2.75
C GLY A 176 34.78 36.02 -2.99
N THR A 177 34.17 34.88 -3.31
CA THR A 177 34.89 33.64 -3.65
C THR A 177 35.68 33.80 -4.95
N LEU A 178 35.08 34.42 -5.97
CA LEU A 178 35.77 34.73 -7.24
C LEU A 178 36.91 35.73 -7.02
N ALA A 179 36.68 36.79 -6.24
CA ALA A 179 37.70 37.79 -5.92
C ALA A 179 38.85 37.17 -5.14
N TYR A 180 38.57 36.30 -4.16
CA TYR A 180 39.59 35.54 -3.45
C TYR A 180 40.36 34.60 -4.37
N ALA A 181 39.70 33.92 -5.30
CA ALA A 181 40.38 33.05 -6.27
C ALA A 181 41.33 33.85 -7.18
N ILE A 182 40.88 34.98 -7.71
CA ILE A 182 41.71 35.88 -8.54
C ILE A 182 42.89 36.43 -7.71
N TRP A 183 42.62 36.91 -6.49
CA TRP A 183 43.65 37.37 -5.58
C TRP A 183 44.63 36.25 -5.25
N ALA A 184 44.19 35.04 -4.91
CA ALA A 184 45.07 33.94 -4.56
C ALA A 184 46.00 33.50 -5.70
N LEU A 185 45.56 33.68 -6.96
CA LEU A 185 46.34 33.47 -8.18
C LEU A 185 47.35 34.60 -8.45
N TRP A 186 46.97 35.87 -8.21
CA TRP A 186 47.81 37.05 -8.47
C TRP A 186 48.74 37.42 -7.30
N SER A 187 48.33 37.14 -6.07
CA SER A 187 49.07 37.35 -4.82
C SER A 187 50.12 36.26 -4.62
N ALA A 188 50.76 35.83 -5.70
CA ALA A 188 51.92 34.98 -5.67
C ALA A 188 53.22 35.79 -5.80
N PRO A 189 53.64 36.61 -4.80
CA PRO A 189 55.04 36.84 -4.58
C PRO A 189 55.57 35.71 -3.66
N GLY A 190 56.46 34.88 -4.19
CA GLY A 190 57.35 34.02 -3.39
C GLY A 190 56.76 32.70 -2.91
N ILE A 191 56.79 31.67 -3.77
CA ILE A 191 57.47 30.46 -3.30
C ILE A 191 58.93 30.93 -3.17
N PRO A 192 59.54 30.98 -1.96
CA PRO A 192 60.96 31.27 -1.85
C PRO A 192 61.69 30.37 -2.87
N ARG A 193 62.62 30.91 -3.67
CA ARG A 193 63.38 30.06 -4.62
C ARG A 193 64.12 28.90 -3.91
N GLU A 194 64.28 29.02 -2.59
CA GLU A 194 64.88 28.08 -1.64
C GLU A 194 63.84 27.19 -0.92
N ALA A 195 62.55 27.28 -1.23
CA ALA A 195 61.50 26.59 -0.48
C ALA A 195 61.52 25.08 -0.74
N THR A 196 61.50 24.31 0.35
CA THR A 196 61.39 22.86 0.27
C THR A 196 60.02 22.49 -0.32
N VAL A 197 59.93 21.38 -1.06
CA VAL A 197 58.67 20.87 -1.65
C VAL A 197 57.54 20.81 -0.61
N SER A 198 57.87 20.49 0.64
CA SER A 198 56.94 20.44 1.77
C SER A 198 56.29 21.80 2.12
N GLU A 199 57.05 22.90 2.11
CA GLU A 199 56.53 24.23 2.44
C GLU A 199 55.60 24.75 1.34
N SER A 200 55.95 24.50 0.07
CA SER A 200 55.11 24.86 -1.08
C SER A 200 53.75 24.16 -1.06
N ILE A 201 53.74 22.88 -0.64
CA ILE A 201 52.51 22.11 -0.45
C ILE A 201 51.66 22.71 0.68
N GLN A 202 52.27 23.09 1.81
CA GLN A 202 51.55 23.64 2.95
C GLN A 202 50.86 24.98 2.61
N TYR A 203 51.54 25.87 1.88
CA TYR A 203 50.94 27.13 1.39
C TYR A 203 49.80 26.89 0.39
N GLY A 204 49.99 25.95 -0.55
CA GLY A 204 48.94 25.58 -1.51
C GLY A 204 47.71 24.99 -0.82
N LEU A 205 47.92 24.12 0.18
CA LEU A 205 46.86 23.49 0.95
C LEU A 205 46.07 24.52 1.76
N GLY A 206 46.73 25.50 2.39
CA GLY A 206 46.04 26.58 3.12
C GLY A 206 45.12 27.41 2.22
N LYS A 207 45.59 27.80 1.02
CA LYS A 207 44.78 28.55 0.05
C LYS A 207 43.57 27.72 -0.43
N LEU A 208 43.78 26.42 -0.67
CA LEU A 208 42.75 25.49 -1.11
C LEU A 208 41.71 25.21 -0.02
N LEU A 209 42.11 25.11 1.25
CA LEU A 209 41.19 24.99 2.37
C LEU A 209 40.26 26.21 2.47
N ILE A 210 40.81 27.43 2.42
CA ILE A 210 40.00 28.66 2.45
C ILE A 210 39.03 28.70 1.26
N PHE A 211 39.49 28.36 0.06
CA PHE A 211 38.63 28.29 -1.12
C PHE A 211 37.49 27.27 -0.96
N THR A 212 37.79 26.08 -0.42
CA THR A 212 36.80 25.02 -0.18
C THR A 212 35.74 25.46 0.83
N VAL A 213 36.14 26.16 1.89
CA VAL A 213 35.21 26.72 2.88
C VAL A 213 34.30 27.78 2.25
N LEU A 214 34.86 28.67 1.42
CA LEU A 214 34.09 29.70 0.72
C LEU A 214 33.07 29.11 -0.26
N VAL A 215 33.49 28.15 -1.10
CA VAL A 215 32.58 27.44 -2.01
C VAL A 215 31.48 26.71 -1.24
N SER A 216 31.82 26.06 -0.12
CA SER A 216 30.84 25.39 0.74
C SER A 216 29.83 26.37 1.31
N ALA A 217 30.26 27.57 1.73
CA ALA A 217 29.36 28.63 2.21
C ALA A 217 28.42 29.15 1.11
N VAL A 218 28.89 29.26 -0.14
CA VAL A 218 28.04 29.60 -1.30
C VAL A 218 27.00 28.52 -1.56
N ILE A 219 27.40 27.25 -1.54
CA ILE A 219 26.47 26.13 -1.71
C ILE A 219 25.42 26.11 -0.59
N TRP A 220 25.84 26.32 0.65
CA TRP A 220 24.95 26.38 1.82
C TRP A 220 23.93 27.52 1.71
N SER A 221 24.38 28.74 1.39
CA SER A 221 23.49 29.89 1.22
C SER A 221 22.49 29.69 0.08
N GLY A 222 22.91 29.05 -1.02
CA GLY A 222 22.01 28.63 -2.10
C GLY A 222 20.94 27.62 -1.66
N ARG A 223 21.29 26.67 -0.77
CA ARG A 223 20.32 25.73 -0.17
C ARG A 223 19.31 26.44 0.72
N VAL A 224 19.76 27.36 1.56
CA VAL A 224 18.89 28.16 2.45
C VAL A 224 17.94 29.05 1.63
N TYR A 225 18.42 29.64 0.54
CA TYR A 225 17.57 30.37 -0.41
C TYR A 225 16.43 29.50 -0.96
N ARG A 226 16.74 28.29 -1.43
CA ARG A 226 15.76 27.35 -1.96
C ARG A 226 14.72 26.94 -0.92
N ALA A 227 15.14 26.70 0.32
CA ALA A 227 14.23 26.37 1.43
C ALA A 227 13.25 27.52 1.71
N HIS A 228 13.71 28.77 1.74
CA HIS A 228 12.83 29.92 1.89
C HIS A 228 11.88 30.11 0.71
N GLN A 229 12.32 29.83 -0.53
CA GLN A 229 11.42 29.87 -1.70
C GLN A 229 10.36 28.78 -1.67
N HIS A 230 10.72 27.56 -1.27
CA HIS A 230 9.75 26.48 -1.03
C HIS A 230 8.69 26.92 -0.02
N ASN A 231 9.10 27.40 1.15
CA ASN A 231 8.19 27.84 2.20
C ASN A 231 7.34 29.04 1.77
N TYR A 232 7.88 29.95 0.95
CA TYR A 232 7.09 31.02 0.34
C TYR A 232 5.96 30.47 -0.53
N ILE A 233 6.26 29.53 -1.43
CA ILE A 233 5.27 28.96 -2.37
C ILE A 233 4.21 28.17 -1.62
N VAL A 234 4.60 27.33 -0.65
CA VAL A 234 3.67 26.54 0.16
C VAL A 234 2.71 27.45 0.94
N ASN A 235 3.23 28.47 1.64
CA ASN A 235 2.37 29.37 2.40
C ASN A 235 1.50 30.26 1.48
N ARG A 236 2.02 30.66 0.31
CA ARG A 236 1.23 31.40 -0.69
C ARG A 236 0.10 30.54 -1.26
N HIS A 237 0.34 29.26 -1.51
CA HIS A 237 -0.70 28.32 -1.94
C HIS A 237 -1.78 28.15 -0.87
N ARG A 238 -1.40 27.95 0.40
CA ARG A 238 -2.33 27.88 1.53
C ARG A 238 -3.20 29.14 1.66
N GLN A 239 -2.58 30.31 1.50
CA GLN A 239 -3.31 31.59 1.47
C GLN A 239 -4.37 31.59 0.36
N ILE A 240 -3.99 31.24 -0.88
CA ILE A 240 -4.90 31.24 -2.03
C ILE A 240 -6.03 30.22 -1.84
N ALA A 241 -5.71 29.02 -1.33
CA ALA A 241 -6.69 27.98 -1.03
C ALA A 241 -7.75 28.45 -0.02
N LEU A 242 -7.33 29.14 1.05
CA LEU A 242 -8.23 29.69 2.06
C LEU A 242 -9.09 30.85 1.52
N THR A 243 -8.51 31.78 0.75
CA THR A 243 -9.27 32.87 0.11
C THR A 243 -10.32 32.33 -0.86
N THR A 244 -9.95 31.29 -1.60
CA THR A 244 -10.84 30.66 -2.59
C THR A 244 -11.94 29.85 -1.88
N PHE A 245 -11.60 29.18 -0.77
CA PHE A 245 -12.57 28.50 0.09
C PHE A 245 -13.61 29.44 0.67
N GLU A 246 -13.19 30.58 1.21
CA GLU A 246 -14.08 31.63 1.72
C GLU A 246 -15.08 32.04 0.63
N THR A 247 -14.57 32.34 -0.56
CA THR A 247 -15.41 32.71 -1.72
C THR A 247 -16.38 31.59 -2.11
N PHE A 248 -15.95 30.33 -2.14
CA PHE A 248 -16.82 29.21 -2.51
C PHE A 248 -17.89 28.91 -1.43
N VAL A 249 -17.54 28.99 -0.15
CA VAL A 249 -18.49 28.72 0.94
C VAL A 249 -19.53 29.83 1.07
N GLU A 250 -19.15 31.08 0.81
CA GLU A 250 -20.07 32.22 0.77
C GLU A 250 -21.06 32.12 -0.40
N ASN A 251 -20.61 31.65 -1.57
CA ASN A 251 -21.43 31.60 -2.78
C ASN A 251 -22.16 30.25 -3.02
N ALA A 252 -21.80 29.18 -2.31
CA ALA A 252 -22.48 27.89 -2.46
C ALA A 252 -23.87 27.91 -1.81
N ALA A 253 -24.91 27.58 -2.57
CA ALA A 253 -26.28 27.48 -2.08
C ALA A 253 -26.55 26.16 -1.33
N ASP A 254 -25.83 25.09 -1.69
CA ASP A 254 -26.11 23.73 -1.25
C ASP A 254 -25.12 23.23 -0.16
N PRO A 255 -25.60 22.60 0.94
CA PRO A 255 -24.75 22.08 2.01
C PRO A 255 -23.80 20.95 1.62
N GLU A 256 -24.15 20.12 0.63
CA GLU A 256 -23.30 19.02 0.13
C GLU A 256 -22.08 19.59 -0.60
N THR A 257 -22.31 20.61 -1.42
CA THR A 257 -21.25 21.34 -2.13
C THR A 257 -20.27 22.01 -1.16
N LYS A 258 -20.76 22.64 -0.08
CA LYS A 258 -19.90 23.23 0.97
C LYS A 258 -19.03 22.19 1.66
N SER A 259 -19.57 21.00 1.91
CA SER A 259 -18.87 19.92 2.59
C SER A 259 -17.78 19.31 1.70
N ALA A 260 -18.06 19.16 0.40
CA ALA A 260 -17.07 18.69 -0.58
C ALA A 260 -15.91 19.69 -0.74
N VAL A 261 -16.22 20.99 -0.85
CA VAL A 261 -15.22 22.06 -0.93
C VAL A 261 -14.39 22.13 0.34
N LEU A 262 -14.98 22.01 1.53
CA LEU A 262 -14.25 21.96 2.80
C LEU A 262 -13.25 20.81 2.85
N ARG A 263 -13.66 19.61 2.43
CA ARG A 263 -12.77 18.44 2.40
C ARG A 263 -11.58 18.68 1.45
N GLN A 264 -11.87 19.12 0.23
CA GLN A 264 -10.85 19.38 -0.79
C GLN A 264 -9.87 20.49 -0.36
N THR A 265 -10.39 21.57 0.22
CA THR A 265 -9.55 22.67 0.73
C THR A 265 -8.69 22.21 1.89
N THR A 266 -9.23 21.42 2.82
CA THR A 266 -8.48 20.88 3.95
C THR A 266 -7.33 20.00 3.47
N GLU A 267 -7.61 19.10 2.53
CA GLU A 267 -6.57 18.28 1.88
C GLU A 267 -5.50 19.15 1.21
N SER A 268 -5.92 20.17 0.44
CA SER A 268 -5.02 21.08 -0.27
C SER A 268 -4.12 21.93 0.65
N ILE A 269 -4.61 22.34 1.84
CA ILE A 269 -3.83 23.13 2.80
C ILE A 269 -2.78 22.29 3.54
N PHE A 270 -3.12 21.05 3.87
CA PHE A 270 -2.29 20.18 4.71
C PHE A 270 -1.47 19.15 3.92
N ALA A 271 -1.75 18.93 2.64
CA ALA A 271 -0.94 18.07 1.79
C ALA A 271 0.50 18.60 1.65
N LEU A 272 1.47 17.67 1.65
CA LEU A 272 2.85 17.96 1.31
C LEU A 272 2.95 18.16 -0.21
N GLN A 273 3.08 19.41 -0.65
CA GLN A 273 3.25 19.70 -2.08
C GLN A 273 4.74 19.75 -2.46
N PRO A 274 5.19 18.93 -3.43
CA PRO A 274 6.51 19.11 -4.03
C PRO A 274 6.56 20.49 -4.71
N THR A 275 7.63 21.23 -4.46
CA THR A 275 7.94 22.43 -5.24
C THR A 275 9.26 22.21 -5.96
N GLY A 276 9.42 22.80 -7.15
CA GLY A 276 10.69 22.71 -7.90
C GLY A 276 11.93 23.27 -7.18
N TYR A 277 11.79 23.84 -5.98
CA TYR A 277 12.89 24.33 -5.15
C TYR A 277 13.46 23.29 -4.18
N VAL A 278 12.69 22.23 -3.85
CA VAL A 278 13.13 21.14 -2.98
C VAL A 278 12.82 19.84 -3.71
N SER A 279 13.88 19.14 -4.14
CA SER A 279 13.75 17.77 -4.62
C SER A 279 13.22 16.92 -3.48
N GLN A 280 12.01 16.43 -3.63
CA GLN A 280 11.49 15.38 -2.78
C GLN A 280 12.22 14.11 -3.22
N ASP A 281 13.13 13.60 -2.40
CA ASP A 281 13.41 12.15 -2.41
C ASP A 281 12.14 11.50 -1.83
N ALA A 282 11.07 11.50 -2.62
CA ALA A 282 9.78 10.93 -2.27
C ALA A 282 9.62 9.62 -3.02
N ASP A 283 9.53 8.55 -2.25
CA ASP A 283 8.86 7.33 -2.65
C ASP A 283 7.56 7.67 -3.43
N PRO A 284 7.28 7.00 -4.55
CA PRO A 284 6.16 7.33 -5.44
C PRO A 284 4.76 7.06 -4.84
N SER A 285 4.64 6.82 -3.54
CA SER A 285 3.41 6.38 -2.87
C SER A 285 2.60 7.50 -2.21
N THR A 286 3.06 8.76 -2.15
CA THR A 286 2.36 9.83 -1.40
C THR A 286 1.85 11.01 -2.23
N THR A 287 2.07 11.04 -3.54
CA THR A 287 1.57 12.14 -4.39
C THR A 287 0.50 11.62 -5.34
N GLY A 288 -0.75 12.05 -5.13
CA GLY A 288 -1.96 11.71 -5.92
C GLY A 288 -1.90 12.00 -7.43
N THR A 289 -0.74 12.37 -7.98
CA THR A 289 -0.47 12.41 -9.42
C THR A 289 -0.19 11.00 -10.00
N GLY A 290 0.19 10.03 -9.16
CA GLY A 290 0.44 8.64 -9.60
C GLY A 290 -0.81 7.90 -10.07
N GLN A 291 -1.99 8.24 -9.56
CA GLN A 291 -3.25 7.59 -9.93
C GLN A 291 -3.66 7.89 -11.38
N ILE A 292 -3.29 9.05 -11.92
CA ILE A 292 -3.60 9.39 -13.32
C ILE A 292 -2.69 8.61 -14.28
N LEU A 293 -1.44 8.34 -13.90
CA LEU A 293 -0.52 7.53 -14.71
C LEU A 293 -0.88 6.04 -14.66
N GLU A 294 -1.41 5.56 -13.54
CA GLU A 294 -1.82 4.17 -13.35
C GLU A 294 -3.12 3.83 -14.11
N ILE A 295 -4.07 4.77 -14.19
CA ILE A 295 -5.29 4.63 -15.00
C ILE A 295 -4.94 4.55 -16.49
N VAL A 296 -3.97 5.34 -16.98
CA VAL A 296 -3.54 5.28 -18.39
C VAL A 296 -2.79 3.97 -18.70
N ARG A 297 -2.03 3.43 -17.75
CA ARG A 297 -1.34 2.14 -17.93
C ARG A 297 -2.29 0.94 -17.93
N ASN A 298 -3.36 0.98 -17.12
CA ASN A 298 -4.35 -0.10 -17.08
C ASN A 298 -5.28 -0.07 -18.31
N ILE A 299 -5.47 1.09 -18.94
CA ILE A 299 -6.20 1.22 -20.21
C ILE A 299 -5.34 0.79 -21.41
N GLY A 300 -4.02 0.98 -21.36
CA GLY A 300 -3.09 0.61 -22.43
C GLY A 300 -2.61 -0.86 -22.43
N GLY A 301 -2.86 -1.62 -21.36
CA GLY A 301 -2.41 -3.02 -21.22
C GLY A 301 -3.37 -4.08 -21.77
N GLY A 302 -4.55 -3.68 -22.24
CA GLY A 302 -5.54 -4.59 -22.82
C GLY A 302 -5.46 -4.64 -24.34
N LYS A 303 -4.45 -5.35 -24.89
CA LYS A 303 -4.45 -6.06 -26.20
C LYS A 303 -3.01 -6.34 -26.64
N THR A 304 -2.57 -7.59 -26.47
CA THR A 304 -2.20 -8.58 -27.50
C THR A 304 -1.70 -9.82 -26.79
#